data_AF-A0A9C9Y3H8-F1
#
_entry.id   AF-A0A9C9Y3H8-F1
#
_cell.length_a   1.000
_cell.length_b   1.000
_cell.length_c   1.000
_cell.angle_alpha   90.00
_cell.angle_beta   90.00
_cell.angle_gamma   90.00
#
_symmetry.space_group_name_H-M   'P 1'
#
loop_
_entity.id
_entity.type
_entity.pdbx_description
1 polymer ?
#
loop_
_entity_poly.entity_id
_entity_poly.type
_entity_poly.pdbx_seq_one_letter_code
_entity_poly.pdbx_strand_id
1 'polypeptide(L)'
;MYFIQQAFKGKNDFWRYLLGFLVIFIGWQVIGMLPLFAVAFSYAENLQVFQESANENFMNLGIDKNLFLFLMLFSFIVGLLSIFFVVKKIHQRKVITLITARKKIDWKRVFFSFSLWFLISTILLVISYYGNPDDFKWNFKPMPFLILIFLSFLLLPLQTSFEELL
;
A
#
# COMPACT_ATOMS: atom_id res chain seq x y z
N MET A 1 -0.73 5.86 -27.92
CA MET A 1 -1.78 4.97 -27.37
C MET A 1 -1.36 3.53 -27.59
N TYR A 2 -0.78 2.85 -26.58
CA TYR A 2 -0.24 1.47 -26.72
C TYR A 2 -0.24 0.68 -25.40
N PHE A 3 -1.01 1.09 -24.39
CA PHE A 3 -0.95 0.43 -23.07
C PHE A 3 -1.64 -0.94 -23.06
N ILE A 4 -2.85 -1.03 -23.64
CA ILE A 4 -3.58 -2.31 -23.78
C ILE A 4 -2.74 -3.35 -24.54
N GLN A 5 -1.94 -2.93 -25.52
CA GLN A 5 -1.05 -3.84 -26.26
C GLN A 5 0.09 -4.42 -25.40
N GLN A 6 0.42 -3.81 -24.26
CA GLN A 6 1.41 -4.36 -23.33
C GLN A 6 0.91 -5.65 -22.67
N ALA A 7 -0.41 -5.84 -22.56
CA ALA A 7 -1.00 -7.05 -22.00
C ALA A 7 -0.59 -8.31 -22.79
N PHE A 8 -0.38 -8.17 -24.11
CA PHE A 8 0.02 -9.26 -24.99
C PHE A 8 1.53 -9.56 -24.98
N LYS A 9 2.34 -8.83 -24.18
CA LYS A 9 3.77 -9.09 -24.07
C LYS A 9 4.09 -10.12 -23.01
N GLY A 10 5.05 -11.00 -23.32
CA GLY A 10 5.47 -12.10 -22.45
C GLY A 10 4.63 -13.34 -22.69
N LYS A 11 4.53 -14.19 -21.65
CA LYS A 11 3.72 -15.41 -21.69
C LYS A 11 2.38 -15.16 -21.02
N ASN A 12 1.30 -15.43 -21.75
CA ASN A 12 -0.07 -15.04 -21.38
C ASN A 12 -1.03 -16.24 -21.32
N ASP A 13 -0.51 -17.44 -21.10
CA ASP A 13 -1.34 -18.63 -20.87
C ASP A 13 -2.21 -18.42 -19.63
N PHE A 14 -3.49 -18.81 -19.67
CA PHE A 14 -4.44 -18.59 -18.56
C PHE A 14 -3.92 -19.08 -17.20
N TRP A 15 -3.28 -20.25 -17.16
CA TRP A 15 -2.75 -20.82 -15.91
C TRP A 15 -1.71 -19.92 -15.24
N ARG A 16 -0.98 -19.10 -16.00
CA ARG A 16 0.01 -18.16 -15.46
C ARG A 16 -0.65 -17.03 -14.68
N TYR A 17 -1.83 -16.59 -15.13
CA TYR A 17 -2.63 -15.60 -14.41
C TYR A 17 -3.19 -16.19 -13.12
N LEU A 18 -3.72 -17.42 -13.17
CA LEU A 18 -4.21 -18.11 -11.97
C LEU A 18 -3.08 -18.32 -10.94
N LEU A 19 -1.93 -18.85 -11.38
CA LEU A 19 -0.77 -19.04 -10.51
C LEU A 19 -0.22 -17.70 -10.00
N GLY A 20 -0.16 -16.68 -10.86
CA GLY A 20 0.29 -15.34 -10.52
C GLY A 20 -0.57 -14.73 -9.41
N PHE A 21 -1.89 -14.80 -9.55
CA PHE A 21 -2.84 -14.38 -8.54
C PHE A 21 -2.61 -15.10 -7.21
N LEU A 22 -2.49 -16.43 -7.21
CA LEU A 22 -2.24 -17.21 -5.99
C LEU A 22 -0.93 -16.81 -5.30
N VAL A 23 0.15 -16.60 -6.07
CA VAL A 23 1.45 -16.19 -5.52
C VAL A 23 1.38 -14.78 -4.91
N ILE A 24 0.69 -13.85 -5.58
CA ILE A 24 0.50 -12.49 -5.05
C ILE A 24 -0.36 -12.53 -3.79
N PHE A 25 -1.47 -13.27 -3.81
CA PHE A 25 -2.35 -13.42 -2.67
C PHE A 25 -1.62 -14.02 -1.46
N ILE A 26 -0.88 -15.12 -1.63
CA ILE A 26 -0.09 -15.72 -0.55
C ILE A 26 0.98 -14.77 -0.04
N GLY A 27 1.70 -14.09 -0.94
CA GLY A 27 2.72 -13.12 -0.55
C GLY A 27 2.16 -11.97 0.26
N TRP A 28 1.05 -11.38 -0.18
CA TRP A 28 0.43 -10.24 0.47
C TRP A 28 -0.32 -10.61 1.76
N GLN A 29 -1.26 -11.55 1.67
CA GLN A 29 -2.22 -11.87 2.75
C GLN A 29 -1.66 -12.84 3.77
N VAL A 30 -0.79 -13.78 3.37
CA VAL A 30 -0.22 -14.75 4.31
C VAL A 30 1.12 -14.20 4.80
N ILE A 31 2.14 -14.17 3.94
CA ILE A 31 3.51 -13.82 4.34
C ILE A 31 3.60 -12.38 4.83
N GLY A 32 2.96 -11.45 4.12
CA GLY A 32 2.97 -10.03 4.43
C GLY A 32 2.27 -9.67 5.74
N MET A 33 1.23 -10.41 6.13
CA MET A 33 0.52 -10.17 7.40
C MET A 33 1.12 -10.91 8.60
N LEU A 34 1.99 -11.91 8.40
CA LEU A 34 2.61 -12.65 9.52
C LEU A 34 3.22 -11.74 10.59
N PRO A 35 3.98 -10.66 10.27
CA PRO A 35 4.54 -9.77 11.29
C PRO A 35 3.46 -9.07 12.12
N LEU A 36 2.36 -8.64 11.48
CA LEU A 36 1.24 -8.02 12.19
C LEU A 36 0.58 -9.02 13.15
N PHE A 37 0.29 -10.24 12.68
CA PHE A 37 -0.28 -11.27 13.54
C PHE A 37 0.65 -11.65 14.70
N ALA A 38 1.96 -11.74 14.47
CA ALA A 38 2.92 -12.06 15.52
C ALA A 38 2.94 -11.00 16.62
N VAL A 39 2.95 -9.71 16.25
CA VAL A 39 2.89 -8.60 17.22
C VAL A 39 1.53 -8.54 17.89
N ALA A 40 0.44 -8.69 17.16
CA ALA A 40 -0.90 -8.72 17.77
C ALA A 40 -1.03 -9.86 18.78
N PHE A 41 -0.51 -11.05 18.46
CA PHE A 41 -0.52 -12.18 19.38
C PHE A 41 0.30 -11.92 20.65
N SER A 42 1.43 -11.21 20.56
CA SER A 42 2.23 -10.87 21.74
C SER A 42 1.60 -9.81 22.64
N TYR A 43 0.67 -9.00 22.11
CA TYR A 43 -0.08 -8.00 22.88
C TYR A 43 -1.41 -8.52 23.41
N ALA A 44 -1.90 -9.65 22.90
CA ALA A 44 -3.14 -10.25 23.37
C ALA A 44 -2.93 -11.00 24.70
N GLU A 45 -3.85 -10.78 25.65
CA GLU A 45 -3.80 -11.45 26.96
C GLU A 45 -4.07 -12.96 26.86
N ASN A 46 -4.95 -13.35 25.93
CA ASN A 46 -5.30 -14.73 25.67
C ASN A 46 -5.77 -14.91 24.21
N LEU A 47 -6.03 -16.16 23.82
CA LEU A 47 -6.45 -16.49 22.46
C LEU A 47 -7.82 -15.89 22.10
N GLN A 48 -8.73 -15.75 23.07
CA GLN A 48 -10.05 -15.18 22.84
C GLN A 48 -9.95 -13.69 22.48
N VAL A 49 -9.19 -12.91 23.25
CA VAL A 49 -8.93 -11.48 23.00
C VAL A 49 -8.23 -11.27 21.66
N PHE A 50 -7.30 -12.17 21.30
CA PHE A 50 -6.67 -12.15 19.98
C PHE A 50 -7.69 -12.36 18.86
N GLN A 51 -8.57 -13.36 18.98
CA GLN A 51 -9.59 -13.66 17.97
C GLN A 51 -10.63 -12.54 17.83
N GLU A 52 -11.08 -11.96 18.94
CA GLU A 52 -11.97 -10.80 18.95
C GLU A 52 -11.30 -9.61 18.23
N SER A 53 -10.05 -9.32 18.57
CA SER A 53 -9.28 -8.25 17.93
C SER A 53 -8.97 -8.51 16.45
N ALA A 54 -8.85 -9.78 16.03
CA ALA A 54 -8.67 -10.16 14.64
C ALA A 54 -9.93 -9.91 13.80
N ASN A 55 -11.11 -10.05 14.40
CA ASN A 55 -12.39 -9.79 13.75
C ASN A 55 -12.73 -8.29 13.71
N GLU A 56 -12.34 -7.53 14.73
CA GLU A 56 -12.58 -6.10 14.80
C GLU A 56 -11.40 -5.29 14.25
N ASN A 57 -10.36 -5.10 15.07
CA ASN A 57 -9.15 -4.38 14.71
C ASN A 57 -8.06 -4.61 15.77
N PHE A 58 -6.88 -5.06 15.35
CA PHE A 58 -5.74 -5.26 16.27
C PHE A 58 -5.23 -3.99 16.93
N MET A 59 -5.60 -2.79 16.44
CA MET A 59 -5.27 -1.53 17.13
C MET A 59 -5.87 -1.47 18.55
N ASN A 60 -6.95 -2.21 18.82
CA ASN A 60 -7.59 -2.27 20.14
C ASN A 60 -6.72 -2.95 21.21
N LEU A 61 -5.70 -3.71 20.81
CA LEU A 61 -4.75 -4.39 21.71
C LEU A 61 -3.72 -3.44 22.35
N GLY A 62 -3.84 -2.13 22.13
CA GLY A 62 -2.89 -1.14 22.67
C GLY A 62 -1.56 -1.06 21.92
N ILE A 63 -1.50 -1.62 20.70
CA ILE A 63 -0.34 -1.50 19.82
C ILE A 63 -0.12 -0.01 19.47
N ASP A 64 1.14 0.44 19.51
CA ASP A 64 1.48 1.80 19.07
C ASP A 64 0.96 2.06 17.64
N LYS A 65 0.36 3.24 17.41
CA LYS A 65 -0.31 3.56 16.14
C LYS A 65 0.65 3.58 14.96
N ASN A 66 1.88 4.06 15.15
CA ASN A 66 2.87 4.09 14.08
C ASN A 66 3.41 2.69 13.79
N LEU A 67 3.62 1.87 14.83
CA LEU A 67 3.98 0.46 14.66
C LEU A 67 2.89 -0.31 13.91
N PHE A 68 1.63 -0.16 14.32
CA PHE A 68 0.50 -0.78 13.64
C PHE A 68 0.41 -0.37 12.18
N LEU A 69 0.51 0.94 11.89
CA LEU A 69 0.54 1.45 10.52
C LEU A 69 1.68 0.85 9.71
N PHE A 70 2.90 0.80 10.27
CA PHE A 70 4.05 0.18 9.62
C PHE A 70 3.80 -1.29 9.28
N LEU A 71 3.32 -2.08 10.24
CA LEU A 71 3.09 -3.52 10.05
C LEU A 71 1.97 -3.79 9.04
N MET A 72 0.90 -2.98 9.05
CA MET A 72 -0.15 -3.06 8.04
C MET A 72 0.40 -2.77 6.65
N LEU A 73 1.14 -1.65 6.48
CA LEU A 73 1.70 -1.25 5.19
C LEU A 73 2.82 -2.19 4.72
N PHE A 74 3.51 -2.87 5.63
CA PHE A 74 4.52 -3.87 5.30
C PHE A 74 3.96 -5.01 4.44
N SER A 75 2.70 -5.41 4.66
CA SER A 75 2.05 -6.45 3.86
C SER A 75 2.03 -6.10 2.37
N PHE A 76 1.80 -4.84 2.03
CA PHE A 76 1.81 -4.33 0.65
C PHE A 76 3.20 -4.34 0.02
N ILE A 77 4.26 -4.16 0.82
CA ILE A 77 5.64 -4.31 0.32
C ILE A 77 5.85 -5.75 -0.16
N VAL A 78 5.45 -6.73 0.65
CA VAL A 78 5.58 -8.16 0.27
C VAL A 78 4.69 -8.46 -0.94
N GLY A 79 3.47 -7.94 -0.99
CA GLY A 79 2.58 -8.04 -2.15
C GLY A 79 3.21 -7.48 -3.43
N LEU A 80 3.83 -6.30 -3.36
CA LEU A 80 4.49 -5.66 -4.50
C LEU A 80 5.70 -6.47 -4.99
N LEU A 81 6.49 -7.02 -4.05
CA LEU A 81 7.59 -7.93 -4.38
C LEU A 81 7.08 -9.20 -5.08
N SER A 82 5.94 -9.74 -4.64
CA SER A 82 5.28 -10.87 -5.33
C SER A 82 4.83 -10.51 -6.74
N ILE A 83 4.26 -9.33 -6.97
CA ILE A 83 3.93 -8.86 -8.33
C ILE A 83 5.19 -8.85 -9.21
N PHE A 84 6.29 -8.26 -8.73
CA PHE A 84 7.53 -8.20 -9.49
C PHE A 84 8.11 -9.58 -9.78
N PHE A 85 8.00 -10.51 -8.84
CA PHE A 85 8.37 -11.90 -9.04
C PHE A 85 7.52 -12.56 -10.12
N VAL A 86 6.18 -12.47 -10.01
CA VAL A 86 5.22 -13.07 -10.96
C VAL A 86 5.46 -12.53 -12.37
N VAL A 87 5.60 -11.22 -12.52
CA VAL A 87 5.80 -10.57 -13.83
C VAL A 87 7.11 -10.99 -14.47
N LYS A 88 8.20 -11.02 -13.69
CA LYS A 88 9.54 -11.32 -14.20
C LYS A 88 9.75 -12.83 -14.45
N LYS A 89 9.19 -13.69 -13.60
CA LYS A 89 9.47 -15.13 -13.60
C LYS A 89 8.36 -15.96 -14.25
N ILE A 90 7.10 -15.66 -13.96
CA ILE A 90 5.95 -16.41 -14.49
C ILE A 90 5.57 -15.87 -15.87
N HIS A 91 5.34 -14.57 -16.01
CA HIS A 91 4.98 -13.97 -17.30
C HIS A 91 6.19 -13.63 -18.18
N GLN A 92 7.41 -13.69 -17.61
CA GLN A 92 8.67 -13.47 -18.33
C GLN A 92 8.72 -12.13 -19.08
N ARG A 93 8.15 -11.07 -18.50
CA ARG A 93 8.16 -9.73 -19.07
C ARG A 93 8.80 -8.70 -18.12
N LYS A 94 9.18 -7.55 -18.68
CA LYS A 94 9.79 -6.47 -17.89
C LYS A 94 8.73 -5.78 -17.04
N VAL A 95 9.00 -5.54 -15.75
CA VAL A 95 8.07 -4.86 -14.82
C VAL A 95 7.58 -3.51 -15.35
N ILE A 96 8.43 -2.78 -16.07
CA ILE A 96 8.06 -1.47 -16.64
C ILE A 96 6.83 -1.52 -17.56
N THR A 97 6.52 -2.69 -18.14
CA THR A 97 5.33 -2.84 -19.00
C THR A 97 4.02 -2.77 -18.22
N LEU A 98 4.05 -2.94 -16.89
CA LEU A 98 2.90 -2.70 -16.02
C LEU A 98 2.68 -1.20 -15.76
N ILE A 99 3.76 -0.43 -15.68
CA ILE A 99 3.68 0.98 -15.26
C ILE A 99 3.42 1.89 -16.47
N THR A 100 4.03 1.60 -17.62
CA THR A 100 3.88 2.45 -18.81
C THR A 100 4.12 1.72 -20.11
N ALA A 101 3.46 2.18 -21.17
CA ALA A 101 3.72 1.73 -22.54
C ALA A 101 5.03 2.31 -23.13
N ARG A 102 5.60 3.34 -22.49
CA ARG A 102 6.79 4.06 -22.94
C ARG A 102 8.07 3.31 -22.56
N LYS A 103 9.21 3.71 -23.13
CA LYS A 103 10.52 3.11 -22.78
C LYS A 103 10.96 3.40 -21.35
N LYS A 104 10.50 4.52 -20.78
CA LYS A 104 10.84 5.02 -19.43
C LYS A 104 9.65 5.77 -18.83
N ILE A 105 9.61 5.81 -17.50
CA ILE A 105 8.64 6.62 -16.75
C ILE A 105 8.95 8.11 -16.98
N ASP A 106 7.91 8.90 -17.24
CA ASP A 106 8.00 10.34 -17.43
C ASP A 106 7.78 11.04 -16.08
N TRP A 107 8.87 11.22 -15.33
CA TRP A 107 8.83 11.81 -13.98
C TRP A 107 8.29 13.24 -13.98
N LYS A 108 8.48 14.02 -15.07
CA LYS A 108 7.94 15.39 -15.14
C LYS A 108 6.42 15.38 -15.07
N ARG A 109 5.77 14.41 -15.72
CA ARG A 109 4.30 14.25 -15.65
C ARG A 109 3.85 13.80 -14.27
N VAL A 110 4.59 12.89 -13.64
CA VAL A 110 4.28 12.43 -12.27
C VAL A 110 4.31 13.60 -11.30
N PHE A 111 5.37 14.40 -11.31
CA PHE A 111 5.46 15.58 -10.45
C PHE A 111 4.42 16.65 -10.79
N PHE A 112 4.11 16.87 -12.06
CA PHE A 112 3.05 17.79 -12.47
C PHE A 112 1.68 17.37 -11.90
N SER A 113 1.28 16.11 -12.10
CA SER A 113 0.03 15.58 -11.58
C SER A 113 -0.01 15.58 -10.05
N PHE A 114 1.10 15.22 -9.40
CA PHE A 114 1.23 15.27 -7.94
C PHE A 114 1.07 16.70 -7.41
N SER A 115 1.77 17.68 -7.99
CA SER A 115 1.67 19.09 -7.56
C SER A 115 0.28 19.66 -7.79
N LEU A 116 -0.37 19.33 -8.92
CA LEU A 116 -1.73 19.75 -9.19
C LEU A 116 -2.71 19.18 -8.16
N TRP A 117 -2.63 17.87 -7.89
CA TRP A 117 -3.51 17.21 -6.93
C TRP A 117 -3.25 17.69 -5.50
N PHE A 118 -1.99 17.87 -5.12
CA PHE A 118 -1.58 18.43 -3.83
C PHE A 118 -2.20 19.82 -3.63
N LEU A 119 -2.07 20.72 -4.62
CA LEU A 119 -2.62 22.07 -4.55
C LEU A 119 -4.14 22.07 -4.42
N ILE A 120 -4.84 21.25 -5.23
CA ILE A 120 -6.31 21.11 -5.13
C ILE A 120 -6.68 20.61 -3.73
N SER A 121 -6.00 19.58 -3.23
CA SER A 121 -6.26 18.98 -1.91
C SER A 121 -6.02 19.97 -0.78
N THR A 122 -4.94 20.77 -0.85
CA THR A 122 -4.66 21.82 0.13
C THR A 122 -5.73 22.91 0.11
N ILE A 123 -6.18 23.36 -1.06
CA ILE A 123 -7.26 24.36 -1.17
C ILE A 123 -8.55 23.81 -0.55
N LEU A 124 -8.93 22.58 -0.88
CA LEU A 124 -10.12 21.94 -0.32
C LEU A 124 -10.03 21.79 1.20
N LEU A 125 -8.86 21.42 1.73
CA LEU A 125 -8.61 21.34 3.16
C LEU A 125 -8.80 22.71 3.85
N VAL A 126 -8.25 23.77 3.26
CA VAL A 126 -8.38 25.14 3.79
C VAL A 126 -9.83 25.60 3.78
N ILE A 127 -10.56 25.38 2.68
CA ILE A 127 -11.99 25.70 2.60
C ILE A 127 -12.77 24.94 3.67
N SER A 128 -12.50 23.64 3.83
CA SER A 128 -13.15 22.81 4.85
C SER A 128 -12.88 23.29 6.27
N TYR A 129 -11.62 23.64 6.57
CA TYR A 129 -11.20 24.15 7.87
C TYR A 129 -11.93 25.44 8.27
N TYR A 130 -12.12 26.38 7.34
CA TYR A 130 -12.87 27.60 7.61
C TYR A 130 -14.39 27.42 7.54
N GLY A 131 -14.89 26.42 6.79
CA GLY A 131 -16.31 26.12 6.68
C GLY A 131 -16.89 25.46 7.94
N ASN A 132 -16.15 24.53 8.54
CA ASN A 132 -16.56 23.82 9.76
C ASN A 132 -15.35 23.63 10.69
N PRO A 133 -14.88 24.68 11.39
CA PRO A 133 -13.67 24.60 12.22
C PRO A 133 -13.81 23.59 13.37
N ASP A 134 -15.03 23.35 13.84
CA ASP A 134 -15.31 22.42 14.94
C ASP A 134 -15.01 20.95 14.59
N ASP A 135 -14.94 20.62 13.29
CA ASP A 135 -14.55 19.28 12.82
C ASP A 135 -13.05 19.01 12.96
N PHE A 136 -12.23 20.04 13.23
CA PHE A 136 -10.78 19.94 13.26
C PHE A 136 -10.22 20.08 14.66
N LYS A 137 -9.52 19.04 15.13
CA LYS A 137 -8.79 19.08 16.40
C LYS A 137 -7.29 19.18 16.16
N TRP A 138 -6.66 20.17 16.78
CA TRP A 138 -5.20 20.24 16.83
C TRP A 138 -4.63 19.10 17.69
N ASN A 139 -3.90 18.18 17.07
CA ASN A 139 -3.34 16.99 17.72
C ASN A 139 -1.83 16.82 17.43
N PHE A 140 -1.10 17.92 17.31
CA PHE A 140 0.31 17.88 16.96
C PHE A 140 1.17 17.34 18.10
N LYS A 141 1.82 16.20 17.87
CA LYS A 141 2.82 15.59 18.76
C LYS A 141 4.12 15.38 17.97
N PRO A 142 5.22 16.11 18.22
CA PRO A 142 6.37 16.16 17.32
C PRO A 142 6.95 14.80 16.97
N MET A 143 7.23 13.94 17.96
CA MET A 143 7.89 12.66 17.71
C MET A 143 6.99 11.66 16.96
N PRO A 144 5.73 11.38 17.39
CA PRO A 144 4.82 10.55 16.61
C PRO A 144 4.55 11.10 15.21
N PHE A 145 4.47 12.43 15.06
CA PHE A 145 4.22 13.07 13.78
C PHE A 145 5.39 12.90 12.79
N LEU A 146 6.64 13.02 13.24
CA LEU A 146 7.80 12.81 12.38
C LEU A 146 7.90 11.35 11.90
N ILE A 147 7.62 10.40 12.78
CA ILE A 147 7.55 8.97 12.42
C ILE A 147 6.42 8.75 11.40
N LEU A 148 5.24 9.32 11.65
CA LEU A 148 4.09 9.21 10.74
C LEU A 148 4.40 9.80 9.37
N ILE A 149 5.05 10.97 9.29
CA ILE A 149 5.51 11.55 8.03
C ILE A 149 6.42 10.56 7.31
N PHE A 150 7.44 10.05 7.99
CA PHE A 150 8.40 9.13 7.38
C PHE A 150 7.70 7.89 6.82
N LEU A 151 6.83 7.25 7.61
CA LEU A 151 6.03 6.10 7.17
C LEU A 151 5.12 6.46 6.00
N SER A 152 4.45 7.61 6.06
CA SER A 152 3.50 8.03 5.04
C SER A 152 4.18 8.28 3.69
N PHE A 153 5.30 9.01 3.67
CA PHE A 153 6.03 9.30 2.43
C PHE A 153 6.73 8.08 1.84
N LEU A 154 7.11 7.10 2.67
CA LEU A 154 7.81 5.90 2.21
C LEU A 154 6.85 4.78 1.80
N LEU A 155 5.88 4.46 2.66
CA LEU A 155 5.09 3.23 2.56
C LEU A 155 3.76 3.41 1.86
N LEU A 156 3.08 4.54 2.01
CA LEU A 156 1.80 4.77 1.31
C LEU A 156 1.97 4.74 -0.21
N PRO A 157 3.02 5.36 -0.81
CA PRO A 157 3.24 5.23 -2.25
C PRO A 157 3.47 3.78 -2.70
N LEU A 158 4.07 2.94 -1.87
CA LEU A 158 4.25 1.52 -2.17
C LEU A 158 2.93 0.76 -2.11
N GLN A 159 2.07 1.06 -1.13
CA GLN A 159 0.72 0.51 -1.02
C GLN A 159 -0.15 0.90 -2.22
N THR A 160 -0.23 2.19 -2.56
CA THR A 160 -0.97 2.62 -3.75
C THR A 160 -0.38 2.03 -5.03
N SER A 161 0.95 1.90 -5.12
CA SER A 161 1.58 1.24 -6.27
C SER A 161 1.21 -0.24 -6.37
N PHE A 162 1.08 -0.95 -5.25
CA PHE A 162 0.61 -2.34 -5.26
C PHE A 162 -0.84 -2.41 -5.78
N GLU A 163 -1.74 -1.59 -5.24
CA GLU A 163 -3.15 -1.58 -5.62
C GLU A 163 -3.36 -1.24 -7.10
N GLU A 164 -2.61 -0.28 -7.63
CA GLU A 164 -2.69 0.11 -9.05
C GLU A 164 -2.03 -0.91 -10.00
N LEU A 165 -1.15 -1.78 -9.51
CA LEU A 165 -0.43 -2.78 -10.33
C LEU A 165 -1.02 -4.19 -10.28
N LEU A 166 -1.84 -4.49 -9.27
CA LEU A 166 -2.49 -5.79 -9.08
C LEU A 166 -3.50 -6.08 -10.19
#